data_AF-A0A426U2R5-F1
#
_entry.id   AF-A0A426U2R5-F1
#
_cell.length_a   1.000
_cell.length_b   1.000
_cell.length_c   1.000
_cell.angle_alpha   90.00
_cell.angle_beta   90.00
_cell.angle_gamma   90.00
#
_symmetry.space_group_name_H-M   'P 1'
#
loop_
_entity.id
_entity.type
_entity.pdbx_description
1 polymer ?
#
loop_
_entity_poly.entity_id
_entity_poly.type
_entity_poly.pdbx_seq_one_letter_code
_entity_poly.pdbx_strand_id
1 'polypeptide(L)'
;MGTATTTDLLCAWRAAGPYLPTSASKNGLIAETRLFLQAYRTCGSVDLARTELVDRLLPQRSRETRRVIVRNILARLTRWHPPAWVLDDLVAAAEEENLSRLRSLLLMHHARQETLLYDTVQELILPQWLRGEVQLSRDDVLAFLAKRAIYHPELARWSYETRLKIAGNLLTTLRDYGLLTGRQLRRIVEPTVDALAFGYVARLLREEGIAEARLADHADWRLWLMSPERVRTLLYE
;
A
#
# COMPACT_ATOMS: atom_id res chain seq x y z
N MET A 1 28.99 -11.45 -14.60
CA MET A 1 28.78 -10.29 -15.49
C MET A 1 27.44 -10.48 -16.18
N GLY A 2 26.39 -9.89 -15.60
CA GLY A 2 25.06 -9.80 -16.19
C GLY A 2 24.56 -8.41 -15.81
N THR A 3 24.69 -7.47 -16.75
CA THR A 3 24.40 -6.06 -16.57
C THR A 3 22.90 -5.88 -16.36
N ALA A 4 22.51 -5.49 -15.14
CA ALA A 4 21.18 -4.97 -14.87
C ALA A 4 20.99 -3.71 -15.74
N THR A 5 20.13 -3.81 -16.75
CA THR A 5 19.85 -2.72 -17.67
C THR A 5 19.23 -1.56 -16.90
N THR A 6 20.04 -0.53 -16.70
CA THR A 6 19.67 0.78 -16.16
C THR A 6 18.79 1.52 -17.17
N THR A 7 17.51 1.16 -17.28
CA THR A 7 16.53 1.91 -18.11
C THR A 7 15.09 1.75 -17.61
N ASP A 8 14.82 2.03 -16.33
CA ASP A 8 13.44 2.09 -15.79
C ASP A 8 13.25 3.24 -14.77
N LEU A 9 14.02 4.33 -14.91
CA LEU A 9 14.06 5.44 -13.94
C LEU A 9 13.20 6.67 -14.29
N LEU A 10 12.25 6.59 -15.23
CA LEU A 10 11.46 7.77 -15.66
C LEU A 10 9.95 7.60 -15.47
N CYS A 11 9.54 7.31 -14.23
CA CYS A 11 8.35 7.87 -13.55
C CYS A 11 8.35 7.40 -12.08
N ALA A 12 9.00 8.18 -11.20
CA ALA A 12 9.27 7.80 -9.81
C ALA A 12 8.05 7.99 -8.88
N TRP A 13 6.91 7.37 -9.20
CA TRP A 13 5.74 7.31 -8.32
C TRP A 13 5.80 6.10 -7.36
N ARG A 14 7.02 5.63 -7.04
CA ARG A 14 7.27 4.36 -6.35
C ARG A 14 8.06 4.52 -5.07
N ALA A 15 7.94 3.51 -4.22
CA ALA A 15 8.63 3.43 -2.97
C ALA A 15 10.11 3.17 -3.24
N ALA A 16 10.91 4.24 -3.18
CA ALA A 16 12.35 4.17 -3.18
C ALA A 16 12.84 4.91 -1.94
N GLY A 17 13.77 4.29 -1.21
CA GLY A 17 14.37 4.91 -0.03
C GLY A 17 14.36 4.00 1.21
N PRO A 18 14.76 4.55 2.36
CA PRO A 18 14.99 3.79 3.58
C PRO A 18 13.68 3.23 4.15
N TYR A 19 13.79 2.17 4.94
CA TYR A 19 12.70 1.72 5.79
C TYR A 19 12.49 2.74 6.91
N LEU A 20 11.24 3.21 7.07
CA LEU A 20 10.91 4.26 8.03
C LEU A 20 10.02 3.72 9.17
N PRO A 21 10.46 3.85 10.44
CA PRO A 21 9.64 3.45 11.59
C PRO A 21 8.32 4.21 11.69
N THR A 22 8.31 5.45 11.20
CA THR A 22 7.15 6.36 11.26
C THR A 22 5.99 5.84 10.44
N SER A 23 6.26 5.17 9.32
CA SER A 23 5.25 4.62 8.42
C SER A 23 4.53 3.42 9.02
N ALA A 24 5.24 2.64 9.83
CA ALA A 24 4.69 1.52 10.55
C ALA A 24 3.89 1.93 11.81
N SER A 25 3.88 3.20 12.23
CA SER A 25 3.29 3.61 13.51
C SER A 25 1.75 3.74 13.51
N LYS A 26 1.12 3.78 12.33
CA LYS A 26 -0.32 3.94 12.14
C LYS A 26 -0.78 2.99 11.02
N ASN A 27 -1.72 2.12 11.34
CA ASN A 27 -2.23 1.00 10.53
C ASN A 27 -2.81 1.44 9.16
N GLY A 28 -3.56 0.59 8.47
CA GLY A 28 -4.10 0.90 7.13
C GLY A 28 -4.87 2.23 7.00
N LEU A 29 -5.38 2.80 8.11
CA LEU A 29 -6.12 4.08 8.18
C LEU A 29 -7.29 4.14 7.18
N ILE A 30 -7.94 3.01 6.93
CA ILE A 30 -8.94 2.88 5.85
C ILE A 30 -10.18 3.71 6.15
N ALA A 31 -10.67 3.68 7.40
CA ALA A 31 -11.81 4.48 7.82
C ALA A 31 -11.50 5.98 7.78
N GLU A 32 -10.33 6.38 8.28
CA GLU A 32 -9.91 7.78 8.27
C GLU A 32 -9.65 8.29 6.84
N THR A 33 -9.12 7.44 5.97
CA THR A 33 -8.94 7.77 4.54
C THR A 33 -10.28 7.89 3.82
N ARG A 34 -11.26 7.04 4.16
CA ARG A 34 -12.64 7.17 3.66
C ARG A 34 -13.25 8.53 4.06
N LEU A 35 -13.09 8.94 5.32
CA LEU A 35 -13.55 10.25 5.78
C LEU A 35 -12.85 11.40 5.04
N PHE A 36 -11.55 11.30 4.80
CA PHE A 36 -10.80 12.27 3.99
C PHE A 36 -11.39 12.40 2.58
N LEU A 37 -11.61 11.28 1.89
CA LEU A 37 -12.12 11.26 0.51
C LEU A 37 -13.54 11.86 0.43
N GLN A 38 -14.40 11.54 1.40
CA GLN A 38 -15.74 12.12 1.49
C GLN A 38 -15.71 13.64 1.74
N ALA A 39 -14.80 14.10 2.59
CA ALA A 39 -14.56 15.53 2.82
C ALA A 39 -14.02 16.22 1.55
N TYR A 40 -13.06 15.58 0.86
CA TYR A 40 -12.51 16.07 -0.41
C TYR A 40 -13.59 16.26 -1.47
N ARG A 41 -14.48 15.28 -1.64
CA ARG A 41 -15.63 15.40 -2.55
C ARG A 41 -16.51 16.61 -2.24
N THR A 42 -16.73 16.88 -0.95
CA THR A 42 -17.62 17.96 -0.51
C THR A 42 -16.96 19.33 -0.64
N CYS A 43 -15.67 19.42 -0.33
CA CYS A 43 -14.93 20.67 -0.32
C CYS A 43 -14.30 21.04 -1.66
N GLY A 44 -14.11 20.09 -2.57
CA GLY A 44 -13.41 20.28 -3.86
C GLY A 44 -11.94 20.65 -3.72
N SER A 45 -11.34 20.51 -2.53
CA SER A 45 -9.96 20.91 -2.26
C SER A 45 -9.34 20.02 -1.18
N VAL A 46 -8.10 19.58 -1.44
CA VAL A 46 -7.29 18.79 -0.50
C VAL A 46 -7.04 19.57 0.80
N ASP A 47 -6.78 20.87 0.73
CA ASP A 47 -6.47 21.69 1.91
C ASP A 47 -7.70 21.94 2.79
N LEU A 48 -8.86 22.15 2.17
CA LEU A 48 -10.12 22.27 2.89
C LEU A 48 -10.50 20.93 3.55
N ALA A 49 -10.39 19.81 2.80
CA ALA A 49 -10.66 18.48 3.32
C ALA A 49 -9.70 18.09 4.46
N ARG A 50 -8.42 18.47 4.35
CA ARG A 50 -7.42 18.32 5.40
C ARG A 50 -7.85 19.04 6.68
N THR A 51 -8.23 20.32 6.55
CA THR A 51 -8.65 21.15 7.68
C THR A 51 -9.89 20.56 8.35
N GLU A 52 -10.87 20.18 7.54
CA GLU A 52 -12.12 19.56 7.96
C GLU A 52 -11.89 18.25 8.74
N LEU A 53 -11.00 17.41 8.21
CA LEU A 53 -10.66 16.13 8.81
C LEU A 53 -9.98 16.31 10.18
N VAL A 54 -9.05 17.26 10.30
CA VAL A 54 -8.35 17.56 11.57
C VAL A 54 -9.31 18.14 12.60
N ASP A 55 -10.16 19.08 12.22
CA ASP A 55 -10.90 19.88 13.20
C ASP A 55 -12.21 19.20 13.62
N ARG A 56 -12.91 18.51 12.70
CA ARG A 56 -14.28 18.01 12.95
C ARG A 56 -14.46 16.49 12.79
N LEU A 57 -13.94 15.89 11.72
CA LEU A 57 -14.39 14.54 11.33
C LEU A 57 -13.64 13.40 12.03
N LEU A 58 -12.36 13.56 12.36
CA LEU A 58 -11.62 12.50 13.02
C LEU A 58 -12.05 12.31 14.49
N PRO A 59 -12.30 11.06 14.92
CA PRO A 59 -12.82 10.78 16.27
C PRO A 59 -11.75 10.93 17.37
N GLN A 60 -10.47 11.02 17.03
CA GLN A 60 -9.40 11.07 18.02
C GLN A 60 -9.40 12.39 18.79
N ARG A 61 -9.44 12.31 20.13
CA ARG A 61 -9.50 13.49 21.01
C ARG A 61 -8.31 14.45 20.84
N SER A 62 -7.10 13.92 20.71
CA SER A 62 -5.90 14.74 20.57
C SER A 62 -5.80 15.32 19.16
N ARG A 63 -5.74 16.66 19.06
CA ARG A 63 -5.54 17.36 17.80
C ARG A 63 -4.21 16.99 17.14
N GLU A 64 -3.16 16.76 17.91
CA GLU A 64 -1.88 16.33 17.36
C GLU A 64 -1.97 14.92 16.76
N THR A 65 -2.68 14.01 17.43
CA THR A 65 -2.97 12.68 16.87
C THR A 65 -3.71 12.77 15.53
N ARG A 66 -4.71 13.67 15.44
CA ARG A 66 -5.47 13.91 14.19
C ARG A 66 -4.57 14.47 13.09
N ARG A 67 -3.70 15.44 13.41
CA ARG A 67 -2.71 16.00 12.47
C ARG A 67 -1.75 14.93 11.94
N VAL A 68 -1.27 14.04 12.79
CA VAL A 68 -0.39 12.93 12.38
C VAL A 68 -1.13 11.95 11.45
N ILE A 69 -2.39 11.61 11.75
CA ILE A 69 -3.21 10.75 10.88
C ILE A 69 -3.35 11.38 9.49
N VAL A 70 -3.78 12.64 9.44
CA VAL A 70 -3.99 13.38 8.19
C VAL A 70 -2.70 13.49 7.39
N ARG A 71 -1.56 13.77 8.05
CA ARG A 71 -0.25 13.80 7.41
C ARG A 71 0.10 12.47 6.74
N ASN A 72 -0.20 11.34 7.39
CA ASN A 72 0.05 10.01 6.80
C ASN A 72 -0.88 9.73 5.60
N ILE A 73 -2.16 10.11 5.69
CA ILE A 73 -3.12 9.96 4.58
C ILE A 73 -2.63 10.75 3.37
N LEU A 74 -2.28 12.03 3.55
CA LEU A 74 -1.77 12.88 2.46
C LEU A 74 -0.44 12.38 1.91
N ALA A 75 0.47 11.89 2.77
CA ALA A 75 1.72 11.32 2.31
C ALA A 75 1.51 10.10 1.39
N ARG A 76 0.47 9.30 1.63
CA ARG A 76 0.10 8.13 0.81
C ARG A 76 -0.60 8.53 -0.49
N LEU A 77 -1.47 9.53 -0.45
CA LEU A 77 -2.37 9.84 -1.57
C LEU A 77 -1.88 10.97 -2.48
N THR A 78 -1.16 11.97 -1.96
CA THR A 78 -0.92 13.22 -2.71
C THR A 78 0.56 13.56 -2.91
N ARG A 79 1.48 13.00 -2.11
CA ARG A 79 2.92 13.35 -2.15
C ARG A 79 3.57 13.16 -3.52
N TRP A 80 3.10 12.18 -4.29
CA TRP A 80 3.63 11.85 -5.61
C TRP A 80 2.96 12.65 -6.74
N HIS A 81 2.12 13.62 -6.40
CA HIS A 81 1.38 14.48 -7.35
C HIS A 81 0.54 13.65 -8.32
N PRO A 82 -0.47 12.91 -7.82
CA PRO A 82 -1.31 12.10 -8.66
C PRO A 82 -2.04 12.94 -9.73
N PRO A 83 -2.32 12.34 -10.90
CA PRO A 83 -3.36 12.85 -11.81
C PRO A 83 -4.68 13.09 -11.08
N ALA A 84 -5.45 14.11 -11.46
CA ALA A 84 -6.68 14.48 -10.75
C ALA A 84 -7.69 13.32 -10.60
N TRP A 85 -7.82 12.49 -11.65
CA TRP A 85 -8.74 11.35 -11.67
C TRP A 85 -8.46 10.31 -10.58
N VAL A 86 -7.22 10.24 -10.05
CA VAL A 86 -6.86 9.30 -8.98
C VAL A 86 -7.69 9.53 -7.73
N LEU A 87 -7.84 10.79 -7.32
CA LEU A 87 -8.64 11.12 -6.14
C LEU A 87 -10.12 10.93 -6.41
N ASP A 88 -10.59 11.24 -7.63
CA ASP A 88 -11.99 11.08 -8.02
C ASP A 88 -12.43 9.60 -8.01
N ASP A 89 -11.60 8.71 -8.56
CA ASP A 89 -11.85 7.27 -8.54
C ASP A 89 -11.75 6.68 -7.11
N LEU A 90 -10.83 7.19 -6.28
CA LEU A 90 -10.77 6.83 -4.86
C LEU A 90 -12.01 7.31 -4.09
N VAL A 91 -12.55 8.49 -4.42
CA VAL A 91 -13.81 9.00 -3.89
C VAL A 91 -14.95 8.05 -4.26
N ALA A 92 -15.07 7.66 -5.53
CA ALA A 92 -16.08 6.70 -5.97
C ALA A 92 -15.99 5.38 -5.17
N ALA A 93 -14.77 4.85 -5.00
CA ALA A 93 -14.54 3.65 -4.19
C ALA A 93 -14.88 3.83 -2.70
N ALA A 94 -14.78 5.05 -2.17
CA ALA A 94 -15.09 5.39 -0.78
C ALA A 94 -16.59 5.55 -0.50
N GLU A 95 -17.40 5.74 -1.53
CA GLU A 95 -18.87 5.85 -1.42
C GLU A 95 -19.55 4.49 -1.35
N GLU A 96 -18.91 3.44 -1.85
CA GLU A 96 -19.44 2.08 -1.82
C GLU A 96 -19.69 1.57 -0.40
N GLU A 97 -20.71 0.73 -0.25
CA GLU A 97 -20.97 0.02 1.00
C GLU A 97 -19.89 -1.04 1.28
N ASN A 98 -19.49 -1.78 0.23
CA ASN A 98 -18.41 -2.75 0.30
C ASN A 98 -17.07 -2.09 -0.04
N LEU A 99 -16.23 -1.92 0.98
CA LEU A 99 -14.93 -1.25 0.85
C LEU A 99 -13.82 -2.12 0.25
N SER A 100 -14.12 -3.27 -0.36
CA SER A 100 -13.11 -4.13 -0.98
C SER A 100 -12.31 -3.42 -2.08
N ARG A 101 -12.98 -2.68 -2.98
CA ARG A 101 -12.32 -1.85 -4.00
C ARG A 101 -11.39 -0.81 -3.36
N LEU A 102 -11.91 -0.05 -2.39
CA LEU A 102 -11.11 0.95 -1.68
C LEU A 102 -9.89 0.32 -0.99
N ARG A 103 -10.04 -0.84 -0.34
CA ARG A 103 -8.94 -1.57 0.31
C ARG A 103 -7.85 -1.92 -0.70
N SER A 104 -8.22 -2.49 -1.84
CA SER A 104 -7.28 -2.92 -2.89
C SER A 104 -6.53 -1.73 -3.51
N LEU A 105 -7.21 -0.61 -3.74
CA LEU A 105 -6.59 0.62 -4.23
C LEU A 105 -5.67 1.26 -3.18
N LEU A 106 -6.11 1.35 -1.92
CA LEU A 106 -5.31 1.94 -0.83
C LEU A 106 -4.07 1.10 -0.50
N LEU A 107 -4.12 -0.23 -0.66
CA LEU A 107 -2.95 -1.08 -0.55
C LEU A 107 -1.87 -0.65 -1.56
N MET A 108 -2.27 -0.44 -2.82
CA MET A 108 -1.37 -0.02 -3.88
C MET A 108 -0.76 1.35 -3.57
N HIS A 109 -1.57 2.36 -3.24
CA HIS A 109 -1.09 3.71 -2.89
C HIS A 109 -0.18 3.70 -1.66
N HIS A 110 -0.50 2.90 -0.64
CA HIS A 110 0.34 2.80 0.55
C HIS A 110 1.67 2.12 0.24
N ALA A 111 1.66 0.96 -0.40
CA ALA A 111 2.87 0.22 -0.72
C ALA A 111 3.80 1.06 -1.61
N ARG A 112 3.26 1.81 -2.57
CA ARG A 112 4.07 2.67 -3.46
C ARG A 112 4.64 3.91 -2.80
N GLN A 113 4.20 4.26 -1.60
CA GLN A 113 4.78 5.35 -0.81
C GLN A 113 5.59 4.84 0.40
N GLU A 114 5.74 3.53 0.55
CA GLU A 114 6.33 2.90 1.73
C GLU A 114 7.14 1.64 1.37
N THR A 115 8.46 1.79 1.33
CA THR A 115 9.37 0.74 0.84
C THR A 115 9.29 -0.53 1.66
N LEU A 116 9.11 -0.43 2.99
CA LEU A 116 9.06 -1.60 3.84
C LEU A 116 7.81 -2.44 3.55
N LEU A 117 6.63 -1.82 3.36
CA LEU A 117 5.40 -2.50 2.99
C LEU A 117 5.51 -3.12 1.60
N TYR A 118 6.05 -2.38 0.63
CA TYR A 118 6.26 -2.90 -0.73
C TYR A 118 7.14 -4.16 -0.71
N ASP A 119 8.32 -4.07 -0.08
CA ASP A 119 9.25 -5.19 0.02
C ASP A 119 8.68 -6.33 0.87
N THR A 120 7.90 -6.04 1.91
CA THR A 120 7.22 -7.09 2.68
C THR A 120 6.30 -7.89 1.77
N VAL A 121 5.53 -7.26 0.89
CA VAL A 121 4.66 -8.00 -0.03
C VAL A 121 5.49 -8.78 -1.08
N GLN A 122 6.47 -8.13 -1.70
CA GLN A 122 7.26 -8.72 -2.79
C GLN A 122 8.21 -9.84 -2.34
N GLU A 123 8.86 -9.67 -1.18
CA GLU A 123 10.00 -10.47 -0.73
C GLU A 123 9.68 -11.40 0.45
N LEU A 124 8.52 -11.19 1.12
CA LEU A 124 8.05 -12.07 2.19
C LEU A 124 6.74 -12.78 1.85
N ILE A 125 5.69 -12.02 1.50
CA ILE A 125 4.35 -12.59 1.26
C ILE A 125 4.32 -13.41 -0.03
N LEU A 126 4.73 -12.82 -1.14
CA LEU A 126 4.67 -13.48 -2.45
C LEU A 126 5.48 -14.78 -2.49
N PRO A 127 6.74 -14.85 -2.01
CA PRO A 127 7.49 -16.10 -2.03
C PRO A 127 6.84 -17.21 -1.18
N GLN A 128 6.24 -16.86 -0.04
CA GLN A 128 5.50 -17.84 0.78
C GLN A 128 4.23 -18.33 0.07
N TRP A 129 3.46 -17.40 -0.50
CA TRP A 129 2.27 -17.70 -1.28
C TRP A 129 2.58 -18.68 -2.44
N LEU A 130 3.63 -18.41 -3.20
CA LEU A 130 4.05 -19.26 -4.32
C LEU A 130 4.54 -20.66 -3.89
N ARG A 131 5.03 -20.81 -2.65
CA ARG A 131 5.36 -22.12 -2.07
C ARG A 131 4.14 -22.86 -1.47
N GLY A 132 2.97 -22.23 -1.47
CA GLY A 132 1.78 -22.75 -0.77
C GLY A 132 1.83 -22.60 0.75
N GLU A 133 2.84 -21.89 1.27
CA GLU A 133 2.96 -21.55 2.68
C GLU A 133 2.00 -20.40 2.99
N VAL A 134 0.79 -20.73 3.46
CA VAL A 134 -0.21 -19.70 3.72
C VAL A 134 -0.11 -19.11 5.13
N GLN A 135 0.67 -19.67 6.05
CA GLN A 135 0.72 -19.17 7.43
C GLN A 135 1.83 -18.13 7.59
N LEU A 136 1.50 -17.00 8.22
CA LEU A 136 2.47 -15.94 8.47
C LEU A 136 2.47 -15.51 9.94
N SER A 137 3.60 -15.65 10.60
CA SER A 137 3.80 -15.28 11.99
C SER A 137 4.50 -13.92 12.14
N ARG A 138 4.61 -13.44 13.38
CA ARG A 138 5.45 -12.28 13.70
C ARG A 138 6.94 -12.59 13.54
N ASP A 139 7.34 -13.81 13.84
CA ASP A 139 8.73 -14.24 13.75
C ASP A 139 9.21 -14.29 12.31
N ASP A 140 8.33 -14.62 11.36
CA ASP A 140 8.63 -14.55 9.92
C ASP A 140 8.96 -13.12 9.48
N VAL A 141 8.21 -12.14 9.99
CA VAL A 141 8.48 -10.71 9.71
C VAL A 141 9.77 -10.24 10.39
N LEU A 142 10.05 -10.70 11.62
CA LEU A 142 11.31 -10.39 12.30
C LEU A 142 12.52 -11.00 11.57
N ALA A 143 12.40 -12.25 11.11
CA ALA A 143 13.42 -12.92 10.31
C ALA A 143 13.62 -12.22 8.96
N PHE A 144 12.54 -11.76 8.32
CA PHE A 144 12.60 -10.91 7.14
C PHE A 144 13.38 -9.62 7.40
N LEU A 145 13.03 -8.86 8.44
CA LEU A 145 13.75 -7.64 8.81
C LEU A 145 15.24 -7.90 9.09
N ALA A 146 15.56 -9.01 9.76
CA ALA A 146 16.94 -9.40 10.01
C ALA A 146 17.72 -9.67 8.70
N LYS A 147 17.11 -10.34 7.72
CA LYS A 147 17.70 -10.55 6.39
C LYS A 147 17.88 -9.23 5.63
N ARG A 148 16.90 -8.32 5.70
CA ARG A 148 16.94 -7.01 5.01
C ARG A 148 17.97 -6.06 5.64
N ALA A 149 18.38 -6.25 6.88
CA ALA A 149 19.38 -5.40 7.55
C ALA A 149 20.74 -5.36 6.84
N ILE A 150 21.05 -6.35 5.99
CA ILE A 150 22.24 -6.36 5.13
C ILE A 150 22.21 -5.22 4.11
N TYR A 151 21.02 -4.91 3.58
CA TYR A 151 20.81 -3.89 2.54
C TYR A 151 20.21 -2.58 3.10
N HIS A 152 19.65 -2.62 4.30
CA HIS A 152 18.99 -1.51 4.98
C HIS A 152 19.68 -1.20 6.33
N PRO A 153 20.80 -0.47 6.33
CA PRO A 153 21.60 -0.21 7.54
C PRO A 153 20.83 0.54 8.63
N GLU A 154 19.77 1.28 8.28
CA GLU A 154 18.86 1.93 9.22
C GLU A 154 18.20 0.95 10.19
N LEU A 155 17.98 -0.31 9.78
CA LEU A 155 17.42 -1.36 10.64
C LEU A 155 18.32 -1.68 11.83
N ALA A 156 19.64 -1.55 11.67
CA ALA A 156 20.60 -1.79 12.76
C ALA A 156 20.41 -0.80 13.92
N ARG A 157 19.87 0.40 13.64
CA ARG A 157 19.60 1.43 14.66
C ARG A 157 18.30 1.21 15.42
N TRP A 158 17.43 0.31 14.95
CA TRP A 158 16.16 0.04 15.60
C TRP A 158 16.35 -0.89 16.78
N SER A 159 15.79 -0.52 17.93
CA SER A 159 15.71 -1.43 19.08
C SER A 159 14.87 -2.67 18.75
N TYR A 160 15.02 -3.72 19.54
CA TYR A 160 14.21 -4.93 19.39
C TYR A 160 12.71 -4.63 19.53
N GLU A 161 12.33 -3.78 20.48
CA GLU A 161 10.95 -3.34 20.73
C GLU A 161 10.39 -2.58 19.51
N THR A 162 11.22 -1.78 18.86
CA THR A 162 10.86 -1.07 17.64
C THR A 162 10.56 -2.06 16.51
N ARG A 163 11.45 -3.04 16.28
CA ARG A 163 11.23 -4.09 15.28
C ARG A 163 9.98 -4.92 15.58
N LEU A 164 9.75 -5.27 16.84
CA LEU A 164 8.59 -6.03 17.28
C LEU A 164 7.28 -5.27 17.03
N LYS A 165 7.26 -3.97 17.34
CA LYS A 165 6.12 -3.09 17.06
C LYS A 165 5.85 -2.98 15.57
N ILE A 166 6.89 -2.77 14.76
CA ILE A 166 6.79 -2.68 13.31
C ILE A 166 6.25 -3.98 12.71
N ALA A 167 6.76 -5.13 13.13
CA ALA A 167 6.27 -6.43 12.68
C ALA A 167 4.78 -6.63 13.00
N GLY A 168 4.35 -6.25 14.21
CA GLY A 168 2.94 -6.28 14.59
C GLY A 168 2.05 -5.37 13.73
N ASN A 169 2.55 -4.18 13.38
CA ASN A 169 1.82 -3.19 12.61
C ASN A 169 1.76 -3.53 11.11
N LEU A 170 2.82 -4.09 10.54
CA LEU A 170 2.83 -4.62 9.17
C LEU A 170 1.75 -5.69 9.00
N LEU A 171 1.73 -6.69 9.89
CA LEU A 171 0.73 -7.75 9.82
C LEU A 171 -0.70 -7.24 10.02
N THR A 172 -0.87 -6.22 10.87
CA THR A 172 -2.18 -5.56 11.04
C THR A 172 -2.59 -4.84 9.76
N THR A 173 -1.66 -4.11 9.13
CA THR A 173 -1.89 -3.38 7.88
C THR A 173 -2.23 -4.32 6.73
N LEU A 174 -1.47 -5.41 6.55
CA LEU A 174 -1.72 -6.43 5.54
C LEU A 174 -3.10 -7.08 5.72
N ARG A 175 -3.52 -7.33 6.97
CA ARG A 175 -4.87 -7.82 7.26
C ARG A 175 -5.95 -6.78 6.92
N ASP A 176 -5.75 -5.52 7.29
CA ASP A 176 -6.73 -4.46 7.03
C ASP A 176 -6.96 -4.26 5.51
N TYR A 177 -5.93 -4.47 4.69
CA TYR A 177 -6.02 -4.46 3.23
C TYR A 177 -6.49 -5.77 2.60
N GLY A 178 -6.69 -6.83 3.40
CA GLY A 178 -7.20 -8.11 2.89
C GLY A 178 -6.15 -9.05 2.29
N LEU A 179 -4.86 -8.83 2.53
CA LEU A 179 -3.79 -9.79 2.20
C LEU A 179 -3.65 -10.90 3.26
N LEU A 180 -4.16 -10.67 4.47
CA LEU A 180 -4.17 -11.65 5.56
C LEU A 180 -5.58 -11.80 6.13
N THR A 181 -5.95 -13.02 6.51
CA THR A 181 -7.13 -13.32 7.32
C THR A 181 -6.73 -13.95 8.66
N GLY A 182 -7.64 -13.92 9.64
CA GLY A 182 -7.41 -14.46 10.98
C GLY A 182 -6.64 -13.50 11.91
N ARG A 183 -6.90 -13.63 13.22
CA ARG A 183 -6.26 -12.79 14.26
C ARG A 183 -5.03 -13.45 14.87
N GLN A 184 -5.17 -14.71 15.29
CA GLN A 184 -4.12 -15.51 15.92
C GLN A 184 -3.34 -16.32 14.89
N LEU A 185 -4.03 -17.16 14.12
CA LEU A 185 -3.48 -17.86 12.96
C LEU A 185 -3.72 -17.00 11.72
N ARG A 186 -2.69 -16.30 11.26
CA ARG A 186 -2.79 -15.40 10.11
C ARG A 186 -2.51 -16.19 8.86
N ARG A 187 -3.46 -16.17 7.92
CA ARG A 187 -3.34 -16.85 6.64
C ARG A 187 -3.27 -15.84 5.50
N ILE A 188 -2.28 -15.98 4.63
CA ILE A 188 -2.18 -15.25 3.37
C ILE A 188 -3.36 -15.63 2.50
N VAL A 189 -4.04 -14.62 1.97
CA VAL A 189 -5.16 -14.75 1.05
C VAL A 189 -5.00 -13.73 -0.07
N GLU A 190 -5.56 -14.06 -1.23
CA GLU A 190 -5.60 -13.11 -2.34
C GLU A 190 -6.61 -11.98 -2.04
N PRO A 191 -6.23 -10.70 -2.20
CA PRO A 191 -7.16 -9.59 -2.07
C PRO A 191 -8.28 -9.67 -3.11
N THR A 192 -9.48 -9.22 -2.75
CA THR A 192 -10.58 -9.09 -3.72
C THR A 192 -10.32 -7.89 -4.62
N VAL A 193 -10.10 -8.15 -5.91
CA VAL A 193 -9.89 -7.13 -6.94
C VAL A 193 -10.97 -7.28 -8.00
N ASP A 194 -11.75 -6.23 -8.21
CA ASP A 194 -12.74 -6.17 -9.27
C ASP A 194 -12.18 -5.50 -10.54
N ALA A 195 -12.97 -5.51 -11.62
CA ALA A 195 -12.57 -4.96 -12.91
C ALA A 195 -12.24 -3.45 -12.85
N LEU A 196 -12.90 -2.69 -11.97
CA LEU A 196 -12.64 -1.25 -11.82
C LEU A 196 -11.32 -0.99 -11.10
N ALA A 197 -11.00 -1.73 -10.04
CA ALA A 197 -9.69 -1.67 -9.40
C ALA A 197 -8.58 -2.11 -10.37
N PHE A 198 -8.80 -3.19 -11.13
CA PHE A 198 -7.85 -3.65 -12.14
C PHE A 198 -7.59 -2.60 -13.22
N GLY A 199 -8.65 -2.04 -13.81
CA GLY A 199 -8.57 -0.98 -14.82
C GLY A 199 -7.90 0.29 -14.29
N TYR A 200 -8.13 0.64 -13.03
CA TYR A 200 -7.46 1.75 -12.35
C TYR A 200 -5.94 1.58 -12.34
N VAL A 201 -5.42 0.42 -11.95
CA VAL A 201 -3.96 0.17 -11.92
C VAL A 201 -3.40 0.11 -13.34
N ALA A 202 -4.09 -0.54 -14.28
CA ALA A 202 -3.66 -0.58 -15.67
C ALA A 202 -3.54 0.85 -16.25
N ARG A 203 -4.51 1.72 -16.00
CA ARG A 203 -4.47 3.13 -16.38
C ARG A 203 -3.29 3.86 -15.74
N LEU A 204 -3.09 3.67 -14.43
CA LEU A 204 -1.98 4.32 -13.73
C LEU A 204 -0.63 3.93 -14.32
N LEU A 205 -0.41 2.64 -14.60
CA LEU A 205 0.82 2.14 -15.20
C LEU A 205 1.04 2.68 -16.62
N ARG A 206 -0.03 2.82 -17.42
CA ARG A 206 0.06 3.46 -18.74
C ARG A 206 0.44 4.93 -18.63
N GLU A 207 -0.11 5.65 -17.65
CA GLU A 207 0.24 7.05 -17.41
C GLU A 207 1.67 7.23 -16.87
N GLU A 208 2.25 6.21 -16.23
CA GLU A 208 3.70 6.15 -15.93
C GLU A 208 4.58 5.91 -17.16
N GLY A 209 3.98 5.66 -18.33
CA GLY A 209 4.71 5.32 -19.55
C GLY A 209 5.16 3.86 -19.61
N ILE A 210 4.57 2.97 -18.81
CA ILE A 210 4.83 1.52 -18.95
C ILE A 210 4.22 1.06 -20.28
N ALA A 211 5.08 0.56 -21.16
CA ALA A 211 4.68 0.04 -22.46
C ALA A 211 3.66 -1.10 -22.32
N GLU A 212 2.68 -1.18 -23.23
CA GLU A 212 1.60 -2.18 -23.20
C GLU A 212 2.14 -3.61 -23.08
N ALA A 213 3.21 -3.94 -23.83
CA ALA A 213 3.88 -5.24 -23.79
C ALA A 213 4.50 -5.59 -22.43
N ARG A 214 4.76 -4.61 -21.56
CA ARG A 214 5.33 -4.79 -20.21
C ARG A 214 4.29 -4.67 -19.10
N LEU A 215 3.04 -4.30 -19.42
CA LEU A 215 2.01 -4.08 -18.40
C LEU A 215 1.78 -5.34 -17.57
N ALA A 216 1.60 -6.49 -18.21
CA ALA A 216 1.25 -7.70 -17.48
C ALA A 216 2.36 -8.23 -16.57
N ASP A 217 3.63 -7.95 -16.91
CA ASP A 217 4.79 -8.37 -16.13
C ASP A 217 5.14 -7.40 -14.99
N HIS A 218 4.36 -6.33 -14.84
CA HIS A 218 4.64 -5.28 -13.89
C HIS A 218 4.53 -5.77 -12.42
N ALA A 219 5.48 -5.36 -11.58
CA ALA A 219 5.57 -5.86 -10.20
C ALA A 219 4.39 -5.43 -9.31
N ASP A 220 3.71 -4.32 -9.63
CA ASP A 220 2.57 -3.83 -8.82
C ASP A 220 1.39 -4.81 -8.80
N TRP A 221 1.21 -5.65 -9.83
CA TRP A 221 0.18 -6.70 -9.82
C TRP A 221 0.39 -7.72 -8.71
N ARG A 222 1.65 -7.93 -8.30
CA ARG A 222 2.01 -8.82 -7.20
C ARG A 222 1.57 -8.27 -5.84
N LEU A 223 1.24 -6.98 -5.73
CA LEU A 223 0.60 -6.44 -4.52
C LEU A 223 -0.75 -7.10 -4.25
N TRP A 224 -1.41 -7.60 -5.30
CA TRP A 224 -2.63 -8.39 -5.22
C TRP A 224 -2.38 -9.88 -5.42
N LEU A 225 -1.12 -10.33 -5.34
CA LEU A 225 -0.70 -11.72 -5.57
C LEU A 225 -1.07 -12.27 -6.96
N MET A 226 -1.33 -11.40 -7.94
CA MET A 226 -1.66 -11.80 -9.30
C MET A 226 -0.40 -12.21 -10.06
N SER A 227 -0.49 -13.33 -10.79
CA SER A 227 0.56 -13.74 -11.71
C SER A 227 0.49 -12.96 -13.03
N PRO A 228 1.61 -12.77 -13.75
CA PRO A 228 1.59 -12.15 -15.06
C PRO A 228 0.62 -12.82 -16.04
N GLU A 229 0.47 -14.14 -15.98
CA GLU A 229 -0.47 -14.91 -16.81
C GLU A 229 -1.90 -14.45 -16.58
N ARG A 230 -2.32 -14.37 -15.32
CA ARG A 230 -3.67 -13.89 -14.95
C ARG A 230 -3.89 -12.45 -15.40
N VAL A 231 -2.88 -11.60 -15.29
CA VAL A 231 -2.97 -10.20 -15.73
C VAL A 231 -3.09 -10.13 -17.25
N ARG A 232 -2.33 -10.92 -18.02
CA ARG A 232 -2.46 -10.98 -19.49
C ARG A 232 -3.88 -11.39 -19.90
N THR A 233 -4.43 -12.42 -19.25
CA THR A 233 -5.82 -12.84 -19.45
C THR A 233 -6.78 -11.67 -19.24
N LEU A 234 -6.71 -10.98 -18.11
CA LEU A 234 -7.60 -9.85 -17.80
C LEU A 234 -7.37 -8.59 -18.67
N LEU A 235 -6.20 -8.41 -19.28
CA LEU A 235 -5.91 -7.27 -20.17
C LEU A 235 -6.41 -7.48 -21.60
N TYR A 236 -6.47 -8.72 -22.07
CA TYR A 236 -6.67 -9.05 -23.48
C TYR A 236 -7.92 -9.91 -23.78
N GLU A 237 -8.64 -10.33 -22.74
CA GLU A 237 -10.02 -10.84 -22.84
C GLU A 237 -11.05 -9.70 -22.87
#